data_AF-A0A1V5AK91-F1
#
_entry.id   AF-A0A1V5AK91-F1
#
_cell.length_a   1.000
_cell.length_b   1.000
_cell.length_c   1.000
_cell.angle_alpha   90.00
_cell.angle_beta   90.00
_cell.angle_gamma   90.00
#
_symmetry.space_group_name_H-M   'P 1'
#
loop_
_entity.id
_entity.type
_entity.pdbx_description
1 polymer ?
#
loop_
_entity_poly.entity_id
_entity_poly.type
_entity_poly.pdbx_seq_one_letter_code
_entity_poly.pdbx_strand_id
1 'polypeptide(L)'
;MYLRLQGKEVLAIPEAESTFRSRHTGSDLRRIRVSITARSTQEHKSLLLELKRGEADSISSYDENGEFSGWWLVHDSSFAYVRDGDFPHYHHRVYLDEVEELELERLDIEDLSLHPYFYEEEFDCDDLSIKARVLISPSEDARLRSLIRSGDFFSVVRHGIDEQPREMRFGKTILWSRHNDGFKYEIIMVDRSYDERDRPLARIFQPQTSRMQFMLAANMELLDGLIQALLEKGTLSPEEASSIRKRAEESSWDRMREFFEVKDVDEFLNPQLRITWD
;
A
#
# COMPACT_ATOMS: atom_id res chain seq x y z
N MET A 1 12.30 -23.26 -19.23
CA MET A 1 12.61 -22.37 -18.10
C MET A 1 12.15 -23.05 -16.81
N TYR A 2 12.80 -22.76 -15.68
CA TYR A 2 12.41 -23.28 -14.38
C TYR A 2 11.73 -22.16 -13.59
N LEU A 3 10.51 -22.39 -13.11
CA LEU A 3 9.82 -21.47 -12.21
C LEU A 3 10.05 -21.92 -10.78
N ARG A 4 10.48 -21.00 -9.92
CA ARG A 4 10.60 -21.25 -8.49
C ARG A 4 9.39 -20.66 -7.76
N LEU A 5 8.51 -21.55 -7.35
CA LEU A 5 7.29 -21.27 -6.63
C LEU A 5 7.51 -21.62 -5.14
N GLN A 6 7.77 -20.61 -4.29
CA GLN A 6 7.91 -20.77 -2.83
C GLN A 6 8.88 -21.93 -2.44
N GLY A 7 10.02 -22.02 -3.12
CA GLY A 7 11.06 -23.04 -2.87
C GLY A 7 10.90 -24.35 -3.63
N LYS A 8 9.84 -24.52 -4.44
CA LYS A 8 9.72 -25.63 -5.40
C LYS A 8 10.06 -25.18 -6.80
N GLU A 9 10.89 -25.97 -7.48
CA GLU A 9 11.21 -25.74 -8.89
C GLU A 9 10.30 -26.57 -9.78
N VAL A 10 9.73 -25.92 -10.78
CA VAL A 10 8.81 -26.52 -11.74
C VAL A 10 9.29 -26.19 -13.14
N LEU A 11 9.47 -27.23 -13.97
CA LEU A 11 9.78 -27.04 -15.37
C LEU A 11 8.55 -26.46 -16.09
N ALA A 12 8.75 -25.29 -16.69
CA ALA A 12 7.76 -24.60 -17.50
C ALA A 12 8.27 -24.51 -18.94
N ILE A 13 7.42 -24.89 -19.89
CA ILE A 13 7.74 -24.86 -21.33
C ILE A 13 7.06 -23.62 -21.92
N PRO A 14 7.82 -22.60 -22.36
CA PRO A 14 7.26 -21.42 -23.02
C PRO A 14 6.51 -21.82 -24.30
N GLU A 15 5.30 -21.30 -24.47
CA GLU A 15 4.44 -21.55 -25.64
C GLU A 15 4.23 -20.32 -26.51
N ALA A 16 4.15 -19.13 -25.90
CA ALA A 16 3.94 -17.87 -26.59
C ALA A 16 4.49 -16.72 -25.75
N GLU A 17 4.85 -15.63 -26.43
CA GLU A 17 5.34 -14.41 -25.83
C GLU A 17 4.68 -13.22 -26.54
N SER A 18 4.30 -12.23 -25.73
CA SER A 18 3.78 -10.94 -26.16
C SER A 18 4.35 -9.85 -25.24
N THR A 19 4.10 -8.59 -25.55
CA THR A 19 4.45 -7.48 -24.67
C THR A 19 3.22 -6.70 -24.23
N PHE A 20 3.34 -6.02 -23.10
CA PHE A 20 2.38 -5.03 -22.62
C PHE A 20 3.14 -3.84 -22.03
N ARG A 21 2.50 -2.68 -22.02
CA ARG A 21 3.13 -1.47 -21.50
C ARG A 21 2.92 -1.36 -19.99
N SER A 22 4.01 -1.18 -19.24
CA SER A 22 3.95 -0.91 -17.80
C SER A 22 3.15 0.35 -17.50
N ARG A 23 2.34 0.29 -16.43
CA ARG A 23 1.66 1.49 -15.89
C ARG A 23 2.58 2.32 -14.99
N HIS A 24 3.64 1.72 -14.45
CA HIS A 24 4.59 2.37 -13.56
C HIS A 24 5.55 3.26 -14.34
N THR A 25 6.31 2.65 -15.26
CA THR A 25 7.41 3.28 -16.02
C THR A 25 7.07 3.58 -17.48
N GLY A 26 6.00 2.98 -18.01
CA GLY A 26 5.67 3.07 -19.43
C GLY A 26 6.56 2.19 -20.34
N SER A 27 7.44 1.36 -19.77
CA SER A 27 8.29 0.41 -20.49
C SER A 27 7.51 -0.77 -21.06
N ASP A 28 8.01 -1.39 -22.12
CA ASP A 28 7.42 -2.62 -22.66
C ASP A 28 7.91 -3.85 -21.85
N LEU A 29 6.99 -4.47 -21.12
CA LEU A 29 7.20 -5.67 -20.33
C LEU A 29 6.69 -6.91 -21.04
N ARG A 30 7.26 -8.07 -20.72
CA ARG A 30 6.90 -9.35 -21.35
C ARG A 30 5.69 -9.99 -20.67
N ARG A 31 4.84 -10.59 -21.48
CA ARG A 31 3.82 -11.55 -21.07
C ARG A 31 4.11 -12.87 -21.76
N ILE A 32 4.35 -13.91 -20.96
CA ILE A 32 4.62 -15.25 -21.48
C ILE A 32 3.50 -16.20 -21.11
N ARG A 33 3.14 -17.07 -22.04
CA ARG A 33 2.32 -18.24 -21.77
C ARG A 33 3.24 -19.44 -21.65
N VAL A 34 3.14 -20.15 -20.53
CA VAL A 34 3.91 -21.36 -20.28
C VAL A 34 2.98 -22.55 -20.05
N SER A 35 3.47 -23.73 -20.42
CA SER A 35 2.84 -25.00 -20.06
C SER A 35 3.61 -25.70 -18.96
N ILE A 36 2.86 -26.26 -18.02
CA ILE A 36 3.38 -27.04 -16.90
C ILE A 36 2.61 -28.35 -16.84
N THR A 37 3.30 -29.47 -16.65
CA THR A 37 2.67 -30.79 -16.56
C THR A 37 2.82 -31.36 -15.15
N ALA A 38 1.70 -31.59 -14.47
CA ALA A 38 1.66 -32.33 -13.22
C ALA A 38 1.28 -33.79 -13.51
N ARG A 39 2.07 -34.74 -13.01
CA ARG A 39 1.97 -36.19 -13.29
C ARG A 39 1.22 -36.96 -12.22
N SER A 40 0.70 -36.27 -11.21
CA SER A 40 -0.15 -36.85 -10.18
C SER A 40 -1.19 -35.85 -9.68
N THR A 41 -2.27 -36.36 -9.09
CA THR A 41 -3.28 -35.54 -8.41
C THR A 41 -2.68 -34.70 -7.28
N GLN A 42 -1.64 -35.19 -6.60
CA GLN A 42 -0.98 -34.48 -5.51
C GLN A 42 -0.15 -33.30 -6.03
N GLU A 43 0.61 -33.51 -7.11
CA GLU A 43 1.36 -32.45 -7.80
C GLU A 43 0.42 -31.38 -8.33
N HIS A 44 -0.70 -31.78 -8.95
CA HIS A 44 -1.71 -30.86 -9.46
C HIS A 44 -2.30 -29.96 -8.35
N LYS A 45 -2.71 -30.56 -7.22
CA LYS A 45 -3.24 -29.80 -6.07
C LYS A 45 -2.19 -28.85 -5.48
N SER A 46 -0.95 -29.30 -5.37
CA SER A 46 0.14 -28.44 -4.91
C SER A 46 0.37 -27.28 -5.86
N LEU A 47 0.42 -27.54 -7.16
CA LEU A 47 0.65 -26.50 -8.17
C LEU A 47 -0.48 -25.47 -8.19
N LEU A 48 -1.74 -25.88 -8.07
CA LEU A 48 -2.87 -24.93 -7.97
C LEU A 48 -2.72 -23.99 -6.77
N LEU A 49 -2.28 -24.50 -5.62
CA LEU A 49 -2.07 -23.67 -4.44
C LEU A 49 -0.93 -22.67 -4.66
N GLU A 50 0.17 -23.12 -5.27
CA GLU A 50 1.31 -22.26 -5.55
C GLU A 50 0.99 -21.21 -6.62
N LEU A 51 0.26 -21.56 -7.69
CA LEU A 51 -0.17 -20.62 -8.72
C LEU A 51 -1.10 -19.55 -8.15
N LYS A 52 -2.06 -19.94 -7.30
CA LYS A 52 -2.92 -18.99 -6.59
C LYS A 52 -2.16 -18.03 -5.70
N ARG A 53 -1.07 -18.47 -5.08
CA ARG A 53 -0.20 -17.59 -4.31
C ARG A 53 0.63 -16.69 -5.23
N GLY A 54 1.08 -17.23 -6.36
CA GLY A 54 1.77 -16.49 -7.42
C GLY A 54 0.94 -15.37 -8.07
N GLU A 55 -0.38 -15.39 -7.90
CA GLU A 55 -1.27 -14.27 -8.29
C GLU A 55 -1.13 -13.06 -7.35
N ALA A 56 -0.76 -13.30 -6.09
CA ALA A 56 -0.57 -12.26 -5.07
C ALA A 56 0.91 -11.90 -4.87
N ASP A 57 1.80 -12.90 -4.93
CA ASP A 57 3.24 -12.75 -4.74
C ASP A 57 3.98 -13.04 -6.05
N SER A 58 5.03 -12.28 -6.35
CA SER A 58 5.87 -12.57 -7.51
C SER A 58 6.60 -13.91 -7.39
N ILE A 59 6.83 -14.57 -8.53
CA ILE A 59 7.55 -15.83 -8.66
C ILE A 59 8.84 -15.59 -9.45
N SER A 60 9.91 -16.32 -9.12
CA SER A 60 11.18 -16.18 -9.85
C SER A 60 11.32 -17.25 -10.93
N SER A 61 12.05 -16.92 -11.98
CA SER A 61 12.43 -17.85 -13.04
C SER A 61 13.94 -17.99 -13.15
N TYR A 62 14.37 -19.17 -13.61
CA TYR A 62 15.76 -19.50 -13.84
C TYR A 62 15.90 -20.23 -15.18
N ASP A 63 17.05 -20.04 -15.83
CA ASP A 63 17.39 -20.72 -17.08
C ASP A 63 17.87 -22.16 -16.82
N GLU A 64 18.33 -22.85 -17.87
CA GLU A 64 18.84 -24.23 -17.76
C GLU A 64 20.18 -24.32 -17.01
N ASN A 65 20.90 -23.20 -16.89
CA ASN A 65 22.17 -23.10 -16.14
C ASN A 65 21.94 -22.72 -14.67
N GLY A 66 20.70 -22.43 -14.27
CA GLY A 66 20.35 -21.96 -12.94
C GLY A 66 20.56 -20.45 -12.72
N GLU A 67 20.76 -19.69 -13.80
CA GLU A 67 20.87 -18.22 -13.75
C GLU A 67 19.49 -17.58 -13.64
N PHE A 68 19.37 -16.58 -12.77
CA PHE A 68 18.13 -15.84 -12.57
C PHE A 68 17.70 -15.14 -13.87
N SER A 69 16.46 -15.38 -14.28
CA SER A 69 15.90 -14.91 -15.56
C SER A 69 14.82 -13.84 -15.41
N GLY A 70 14.34 -13.56 -14.19
CA GLY A 70 13.35 -12.52 -13.94
C GLY A 70 12.26 -12.90 -12.94
N TRP A 71 11.50 -11.89 -12.52
CA TRP A 71 10.32 -11.99 -11.67
C TRP A 71 9.04 -11.94 -12.50
N TRP A 72 8.04 -12.70 -12.06
CA TRP A 72 6.77 -12.85 -12.78
C TRP A 72 5.58 -12.82 -11.83
N LEU A 73 4.46 -12.26 -12.26
CA LEU A 73 3.17 -12.38 -11.59
C LEU A 73 2.29 -13.36 -12.37
N VAL A 74 1.58 -14.24 -11.66
CA VAL A 74 0.59 -15.11 -12.31
C VAL A 74 -0.65 -14.28 -12.64
N HIS A 75 -0.87 -14.04 -13.92
CA HIS A 75 -2.03 -13.27 -14.40
C HIS A 75 -3.30 -14.14 -14.47
N ASP A 76 -3.14 -15.35 -15.01
CA ASP A 76 -4.23 -16.30 -15.18
C ASP A 76 -3.67 -17.72 -15.27
N SER A 77 -4.45 -18.71 -14.87
CA SER A 77 -4.10 -20.11 -15.03
C SER A 77 -5.31 -20.98 -15.33
N SER A 78 -5.11 -21.93 -16.24
CA SER A 78 -6.11 -22.95 -16.58
C SER A 78 -5.44 -24.30 -16.65
N PHE A 79 -6.23 -25.38 -16.56
CA PHE A 79 -5.69 -26.72 -16.72
C PHE A 79 -6.68 -27.65 -17.44
N ALA A 80 -6.12 -28.65 -18.12
CA ALA A 80 -6.86 -29.75 -18.70
C ALA A 80 -6.43 -31.07 -18.04
N TYR A 81 -7.40 -31.94 -17.82
CA TYR A 81 -7.18 -33.29 -17.31
C TYR A 81 -7.15 -34.28 -18.46
N VAL A 82 -6.10 -35.09 -18.52
CA VAL A 82 -5.97 -36.20 -19.47
C VAL A 82 -5.83 -37.48 -18.66
N ARG A 83 -6.76 -38.41 -18.87
CA ARG A 83 -6.66 -39.76 -18.32
C ARG A 83 -5.94 -40.64 -19.33
N ASP A 84 -4.68 -40.97 -19.06
CA ASP A 84 -3.93 -41.96 -19.82
C ASP A 84 -3.67 -43.18 -18.93
N GLY A 85 -4.49 -44.22 -19.09
CA GLY A 85 -4.47 -45.39 -18.22
C GLY A 85 -4.71 -45.06 -16.74
N ASP A 86 -3.88 -45.64 -15.86
CA ASP A 86 -3.95 -45.46 -14.40
C ASP A 86 -3.21 -44.20 -13.90
N PHE A 87 -2.55 -43.45 -14.79
CA PHE A 87 -1.74 -42.29 -14.42
C PHE A 87 -2.42 -41.00 -14.89
N PRO A 88 -3.03 -40.22 -13.99
CA PRO A 88 -3.65 -38.96 -14.36
C PRO A 88 -2.58 -37.90 -14.70
N HIS A 89 -2.72 -37.26 -15.86
CA HIS A 89 -1.90 -36.13 -16.27
C HIS A 89 -2.72 -34.84 -16.28
N TYR A 90 -2.14 -33.75 -15.75
CA TYR A 90 -2.74 -32.43 -15.74
C TYR A 90 -1.84 -31.47 -16.50
N HIS A 91 -2.35 -30.91 -17.60
CA HIS A 91 -1.66 -29.90 -18.39
C HIS A 91 -2.16 -28.53 -18.00
N HIS A 92 -1.31 -27.76 -17.32
CA HIS A 92 -1.58 -26.38 -16.94
C HIS A 92 -1.09 -25.44 -18.02
N ARG A 93 -1.88 -24.42 -18.33
CA ARG A 93 -1.47 -23.23 -19.07
C ARG A 93 -1.50 -22.06 -18.12
N VAL A 94 -0.37 -21.39 -17.98
CA VAL A 94 -0.18 -20.28 -17.06
C VAL A 94 0.27 -19.06 -17.86
N TYR A 95 -0.38 -17.94 -17.60
CA TYR A 95 -0.01 -16.63 -18.14
C TYR A 95 0.77 -15.88 -17.07
N LEU A 96 1.97 -15.45 -17.43
CA LEU A 96 2.91 -14.79 -16.54
C LEU A 96 3.20 -13.39 -17.10
N ASP A 97 3.05 -12.39 -16.25
CA ASP A 97 3.42 -11.00 -16.53
C ASP A 97 4.77 -10.70 -15.87
N GLU A 98 5.71 -10.17 -16.63
CA GLU A 98 6.99 -9.73 -16.12
C GLU A 98 6.78 -8.63 -15.08
N VAL A 99 7.45 -8.78 -13.94
CA VAL A 99 7.48 -7.78 -12.87
C VAL A 99 8.78 -7.02 -12.98
N GLU A 100 8.68 -5.71 -13.16
CA GLU A 100 9.84 -4.83 -13.13
C GLU A 100 10.21 -4.46 -11.69
N GLU A 101 11.49 -4.17 -11.47
CA GLU A 101 11.98 -3.61 -10.23
C GLU A 101 11.90 -2.09 -10.32
N LEU A 102 11.19 -1.46 -9.38
CA LEU A 102 11.02 -0.02 -9.34
C LEU A 102 12.12 0.60 -8.47
N GLU A 103 13.05 1.33 -9.10
CA GLU A 103 14.09 2.09 -8.40
C GLU A 103 13.70 3.56 -8.34
N LEU A 104 13.06 3.97 -7.24
CA LEU A 104 12.79 5.38 -6.99
C LEU A 104 14.07 6.07 -6.52
N GLU A 105 14.52 7.08 -7.26
CA GLU A 105 15.64 7.93 -6.83
C GLU A 105 15.19 9.00 -5.84
N ARG A 106 14.06 9.66 -6.15
CA ARG A 106 13.53 10.78 -5.38
C ARG A 106 12.05 10.99 -5.65
N LEU A 107 11.32 11.39 -4.61
CA LEU A 107 9.92 11.77 -4.70
C LEU A 107 9.77 13.27 -4.45
N ASP A 108 9.38 14.02 -5.48
CA ASP A 108 9.11 15.44 -5.34
C ASP A 108 7.61 15.66 -5.12
N ILE A 109 7.26 16.38 -4.05
CA ILE A 109 5.91 16.77 -3.65
C ILE A 109 5.90 18.29 -3.52
N GLU A 110 5.38 19.00 -4.53
CA GLU A 110 5.48 20.46 -4.62
C GLU A 110 6.93 20.96 -4.46
N ASP A 111 7.25 21.61 -3.34
CA ASP A 111 8.56 22.14 -2.99
C ASP A 111 9.37 21.22 -2.06
N LEU A 112 8.86 20.03 -1.73
CA LEU A 112 9.54 19.02 -0.93
C LEU A 112 10.16 17.94 -1.81
N SER A 113 11.47 17.74 -1.67
CA SER A 113 12.19 16.64 -2.29
C SER A 113 12.53 15.57 -1.26
N LEU A 114 11.81 14.46 -1.31
CA LEU A 114 11.94 13.36 -0.35
C LEU A 114 12.74 12.19 -0.94
N HIS A 115 13.48 11.49 -0.10
CA HIS A 115 14.21 10.27 -0.46
C HIS A 115 13.66 9.11 0.37
N PRO A 116 12.62 8.40 -0.12
CA PRO A 116 12.06 7.28 0.60
C PRO A 116 13.06 6.14 0.75
N TYR A 117 13.11 5.54 1.93
CA TYR A 117 13.84 4.29 2.16
C TYR A 117 12.96 3.05 1.91
N PHE A 118 11.66 3.26 1.74
CA PHE A 118 10.69 2.26 1.30
C PHE A 118 9.73 2.94 0.33
N TYR A 119 9.40 2.25 -0.75
CA TYR A 119 8.50 2.74 -1.78
C TYR A 119 7.71 1.58 -2.39
N GLU A 120 6.41 1.77 -2.55
CA GLU A 120 5.50 0.82 -3.17
C GLU A 120 4.44 1.57 -3.98
N GLU A 121 4.13 1.06 -5.17
CA GLU A 121 3.04 1.54 -6.02
C GLU A 121 2.00 0.45 -6.23
N GLU A 122 0.73 0.83 -6.15
CA GLU A 122 -0.38 -0.06 -6.44
C GLU A 122 -1.36 0.67 -7.37
N PHE A 123 -1.70 0.02 -8.49
CA PHE A 123 -2.66 0.52 -9.47
C PHE A 123 -4.01 -0.18 -9.33
N ASP A 124 -5.08 0.59 -9.12
CA ASP A 124 -6.47 0.13 -9.32
C ASP A 124 -7.03 0.71 -10.62
N CYS A 125 -7.04 -0.15 -11.65
CA CYS A 125 -7.23 0.27 -13.03
C CYS A 125 -6.18 1.34 -13.40
N ASP A 126 -6.57 2.58 -13.63
CA ASP A 126 -5.65 3.67 -13.97
C ASP A 126 -5.26 4.56 -12.76
N ASP A 127 -5.84 4.32 -11.57
CA ASP A 127 -5.56 5.16 -10.40
C ASP A 127 -4.32 4.62 -9.68
N LEU A 128 -3.37 5.50 -9.45
CA LEU A 128 -2.15 5.18 -8.70
C LEU A 128 -2.34 5.47 -7.20
N SER A 129 -1.93 4.53 -6.38
CA SER A 129 -1.67 4.77 -4.95
C SER A 129 -0.20 4.49 -4.65
N ILE A 130 0.39 5.37 -3.84
CA ILE A 130 1.80 5.31 -3.46
C ILE A 130 1.88 5.19 -1.95
N LYS A 131 2.72 4.26 -1.46
CA LYS A 131 3.15 4.20 -0.07
C LYS A 131 4.65 4.45 -0.02
N ALA A 132 5.06 5.47 0.73
CA ALA A 132 6.45 5.84 0.88
C ALA A 132 6.80 5.97 2.36
N ARG A 133 7.95 5.44 2.78
CA ARG A 133 8.51 5.74 4.10
C ARG A 133 9.74 6.60 3.99
N VAL A 134 9.73 7.71 4.72
CA VAL A 134 10.74 8.76 4.61
C VAL A 134 11.26 9.13 5.99
N LEU A 135 12.53 9.54 6.05
CA LEU A 135 13.10 10.22 7.20
C LEU A 135 13.26 11.69 6.83
N ILE A 136 12.65 12.58 7.61
CA ILE A 136 12.62 14.02 7.32
C ILE A 136 13.12 14.86 8.49
N SER A 137 13.70 16.01 8.16
CA SER A 137 14.15 17.03 9.10
C SER A 137 12.99 17.83 9.71
N PRO A 138 13.21 18.58 10.80
CA PRO A 138 12.18 19.44 11.39
C PRO A 138 11.62 20.51 10.44
N SER A 139 12.45 21.04 9.52
CA SER A 139 12.00 22.02 8.52
C SER A 139 11.08 21.39 7.46
N GLU A 140 11.42 20.19 7.00
CA GLU A 140 10.60 19.44 6.05
C GLU A 140 9.30 18.96 6.70
N ASP A 141 9.35 18.54 7.97
CA ASP A 141 8.17 18.17 8.75
C ASP A 141 7.18 19.34 8.88
N ALA A 142 7.64 20.55 9.17
CA ALA A 142 6.77 21.73 9.23
C ALA A 142 6.06 21.97 7.89
N ARG A 143 6.77 21.79 6.77
CA ARG A 143 6.21 21.95 5.44
C ARG A 143 5.25 20.83 5.06
N LEU A 144 5.61 19.58 5.32
CA LEU A 144 4.77 18.41 5.09
C LEU A 144 3.46 18.53 5.87
N ARG A 145 3.51 18.97 7.13
CA ARG A 145 2.31 19.25 7.93
C ARG A 145 1.41 20.32 7.31
N SER A 146 2.00 21.37 6.73
CA SER A 146 1.22 22.40 6.04
C SER A 146 0.47 21.82 4.84
N LEU A 147 1.12 20.95 4.06
CA LEU A 147 0.49 20.30 2.90
C LEU A 147 -0.62 19.34 3.37
N ILE A 148 -0.36 18.50 4.37
CA ILE A 148 -1.36 17.58 4.95
C ILE A 148 -2.59 18.35 5.45
N ARG A 149 -2.39 19.49 6.13
CA ARG A 149 -3.47 20.30 6.68
C ARG A 149 -4.32 20.97 5.60
N SER A 150 -3.74 21.33 4.46
CA SER A 150 -4.51 21.91 3.36
C SER A 150 -5.57 20.93 2.85
N GLY A 151 -5.23 19.63 2.82
CA GLY A 151 -6.09 18.60 2.26
C GLY A 151 -6.30 18.73 0.74
N ASP A 152 -5.59 19.65 0.10
CA ASP A 152 -5.68 19.93 -1.32
C ASP A 152 -4.90 18.89 -2.15
N PHE A 153 -5.18 18.87 -3.45
CA PHE A 153 -4.37 18.13 -4.41
C PHE A 153 -3.05 18.85 -4.66
N PHE A 154 -2.00 18.08 -4.88
CA PHE A 154 -0.64 18.55 -5.13
C PHE A 154 0.03 17.73 -6.23
N SER A 155 1.03 18.32 -6.87
CA SER A 155 1.80 17.63 -7.91
C SER A 155 2.89 16.74 -7.30
N VAL A 156 2.95 15.51 -7.78
CA VAL A 156 3.95 14.50 -7.39
C VAL A 156 4.74 14.06 -8.62
N VAL A 157 6.07 14.07 -8.52
CA VAL A 157 6.99 13.56 -9.55
C VAL A 157 7.83 12.43 -8.96
N ARG A 158 7.93 11.31 -9.69
CA ARG A 158 8.55 10.05 -9.24
C ARG A 158 9.86 9.82 -9.99
N HIS A 159 10.90 10.56 -9.62
CA HIS A 159 12.18 10.49 -10.32
C HIS A 159 12.79 9.07 -10.25
N GLY A 160 13.27 8.59 -11.39
CA GLY A 160 13.75 7.21 -11.58
C GLY A 160 12.68 6.22 -12.07
N ILE A 161 11.40 6.53 -11.90
CA ILE A 161 10.28 5.69 -12.37
C ILE A 161 9.52 6.38 -13.52
N ASP A 162 9.03 7.60 -13.27
CA ASP A 162 8.27 8.38 -14.23
C ASP A 162 8.37 9.88 -13.90
N GLU A 163 8.90 10.62 -14.87
CA GLU A 163 9.12 12.08 -14.78
C GLU A 163 7.84 12.88 -15.01
N GLN A 164 6.74 12.24 -15.43
CA GLN A 164 5.47 12.93 -15.63
C GLN A 164 4.80 13.25 -14.29
N PRO A 165 4.50 14.53 -14.00
CA PRO A 165 3.82 14.91 -12.77
C PRO A 165 2.40 14.35 -12.71
N ARG A 166 2.00 13.85 -11.54
CA ARG A 166 0.64 13.40 -11.25
C ARG A 166 0.02 14.22 -10.13
N GLU A 167 -1.26 14.56 -10.27
CA GLU A 167 -2.00 15.23 -9.20
C GLU A 167 -2.47 14.19 -8.18
N MET A 168 -2.05 14.33 -6.93
CA MET A 168 -2.38 13.40 -5.86
C MET A 168 -2.83 14.17 -4.61
N ARG A 169 -3.43 13.45 -3.67
CA ARG A 169 -3.65 13.94 -2.31
C ARG A 169 -3.12 12.93 -1.30
N PHE A 170 -2.91 13.37 -0.07
CA PHE A 170 -2.60 12.45 1.01
C PHE A 170 -3.79 11.52 1.31
N GLY A 171 -3.47 10.29 1.71
CA GLY A 171 -4.39 9.37 2.35
C GLY A 171 -4.83 9.89 3.73
N LYS A 172 -5.90 9.30 4.28
CA LYS A 172 -6.47 9.73 5.57
C LYS A 172 -5.62 9.33 6.78
N THR A 173 -4.66 8.42 6.59
CA THR A 173 -3.74 7.97 7.63
C THR A 173 -2.32 8.20 7.16
N ILE A 174 -1.58 8.98 7.95
CA ILE A 174 -0.15 9.19 7.81
C ILE A 174 0.44 8.86 9.17
N LEU A 175 1.13 7.73 9.28
CA LEU A 175 1.79 7.33 10.51
C LEU A 175 3.10 8.10 10.65
N TRP A 176 3.47 8.40 11.89
CA TRP A 176 4.75 9.04 12.16
C TRP A 176 5.34 8.60 13.49
N SER A 177 6.66 8.70 13.61
CA SER A 177 7.38 8.52 14.87
C SER A 177 8.56 9.49 14.95
N ARG A 178 9.01 9.80 16.17
CA ARG A 178 10.28 10.52 16.37
C ARG A 178 11.44 9.57 16.15
N HIS A 179 12.47 10.03 15.44
CA HIS A 179 13.67 9.25 15.21
C HIS A 179 14.91 10.15 15.22
N ASN A 180 15.72 10.05 16.28
CA ASN A 180 16.86 10.93 16.55
C ASN A 180 16.45 12.42 16.49
N ASP A 181 17.11 13.21 15.64
CA ASP A 181 16.85 14.64 15.41
C ASP A 181 15.80 14.91 14.31
N GLY A 182 15.11 13.87 13.84
CA GLY A 182 14.12 13.97 12.77
C GLY A 182 12.86 13.13 13.03
N PHE A 183 12.09 12.93 11.97
CA PHE A 183 10.83 12.20 12.01
C PHE A 183 10.80 11.13 10.94
N LYS A 184 10.33 9.94 11.30
CA LYS A 184 9.94 8.92 10.32
C LYS A 184 8.47 9.08 10.00
N TYR A 185 8.14 8.96 8.72
CA TYR A 185 6.78 9.04 8.23
C TYR A 185 6.49 7.86 7.31
N GLU A 186 5.29 7.29 7.44
CA GLU A 186 4.66 6.54 6.36
C GLU A 186 3.63 7.44 5.69
N ILE A 187 3.91 7.81 4.44
CA ILE A 187 3.08 8.68 3.62
C ILE A 187 2.33 7.79 2.63
N ILE A 188 1.01 7.94 2.61
CA ILE A 188 0.15 7.33 1.60
C ILE A 188 -0.37 8.46 0.72
N MET A 189 -0.26 8.31 -0.60
CA MET A 189 -0.83 9.25 -1.57
C MET A 189 -1.72 8.51 -2.55
N VAL A 190 -2.77 9.18 -3.01
CA VAL A 190 -3.75 8.62 -3.94
C VAL A 190 -3.99 9.62 -5.07
N ASP A 191 -4.05 9.11 -6.30
CA ASP A 191 -4.33 9.87 -7.52
C ASP A 191 -5.68 10.61 -7.42
N ARG A 192 -5.76 11.80 -8.03
CA ARG A 192 -6.99 12.59 -8.08
C ARG A 192 -8.14 11.84 -8.76
N SER A 193 -7.84 11.08 -9.81
CA SER A 193 -8.86 10.31 -10.55
C SER A 193 -9.60 9.28 -9.68
N TYR A 194 -9.00 8.87 -8.55
CA TYR A 194 -9.63 8.00 -7.58
C TYR A 194 -10.89 8.60 -6.94
N ASP A 195 -10.88 9.91 -6.69
CA ASP A 195 -12.00 10.61 -6.04
C ASP A 195 -13.14 10.94 -7.02
N GLU A 196 -12.86 10.89 -8.32
CA GLU A 196 -13.83 11.16 -9.39
C GLU A 196 -14.66 9.93 -9.76
N ARG A 197 -14.25 8.73 -9.33
CA ARG A 197 -14.99 7.49 -9.57
C ARG A 197 -16.15 7.36 -8.58
N ASP A 198 -17.35 7.16 -9.12
CA ASP A 198 -18.58 6.87 -8.37
C ASP A 198 -18.62 5.42 -7.82
N ARG A 199 -17.46 4.90 -7.40
CA ARG A 199 -17.28 3.55 -6.84
C ARG A 199 -17.02 3.64 -5.34
N PRO A 200 -18.03 3.40 -4.50
CA PRO A 200 -17.84 3.33 -3.06
C PRO A 200 -17.39 1.92 -2.68
N LEU A 201 -16.10 1.60 -2.78
CA LEU A 201 -15.58 0.35 -2.20
C LEU A 201 -14.25 0.64 -1.49
N ALA A 202 -14.27 0.77 -0.17
CA ALA A 202 -14.20 -0.33 0.80
C ALA A 202 -12.77 -0.84 0.99
N ARG A 203 -12.23 -0.61 2.20
CA ARG A 203 -11.13 -1.36 2.89
C ARG A 203 -9.82 -0.63 3.21
N ILE A 204 -9.70 0.68 3.09
CA ILE A 204 -8.55 1.36 3.72
C ILE A 204 -8.85 1.71 5.20
N PHE A 205 -10.13 1.81 5.62
CA PHE A 205 -10.48 2.48 6.90
C PHE A 205 -11.69 1.97 7.70
N GLN A 206 -12.01 0.67 7.77
CA GLN A 206 -13.07 0.19 8.69
C GLN A 206 -12.70 -1.16 9.31
N PRO A 207 -12.93 -1.40 10.62
CA PRO A 207 -13.87 -0.76 11.57
C PRO A 207 -13.30 0.23 12.60
N GLN A 208 -11.98 0.46 12.64
CA GLN A 208 -11.33 1.26 13.68
C GLN A 208 -11.68 2.75 13.56
N THR A 209 -11.68 3.31 12.34
CA THR A 209 -11.99 4.72 12.08
C THR A 209 -13.43 5.06 12.46
N SER A 210 -14.40 4.18 12.14
CA SER A 210 -15.81 4.38 12.52
C SER A 210 -16.00 4.32 14.04
N ARG A 211 -15.25 3.46 14.75
CA ARG A 211 -15.27 3.41 16.22
C ARG A 211 -14.62 4.64 16.85
N MET A 212 -13.52 5.13 16.29
CA MET A 212 -12.88 6.38 16.74
C MET A 212 -13.80 7.58 16.51
N GLN A 213 -14.44 7.68 15.35
CA GLN A 213 -15.43 8.72 15.05
C GLN A 213 -16.61 8.68 16.02
N PHE A 214 -17.12 7.49 16.33
CA PHE A 214 -18.20 7.31 17.30
C PHE A 214 -17.78 7.74 18.72
N MET A 215 -16.60 7.30 19.20
CA MET A 215 -16.10 7.70 20.52
C MET A 215 -15.78 9.19 20.60
N LEU A 216 -15.28 9.80 19.52
CA LEU A 216 -15.03 11.24 19.43
C LEU A 216 -16.35 12.02 19.48
N ALA A 217 -17.36 11.62 18.72
CA ALA A 217 -18.67 12.26 18.76
C ALA A 217 -19.30 12.19 20.17
N ALA A 218 -19.22 11.02 20.83
CA ALA A 218 -19.69 10.85 22.20
C ALA A 218 -18.93 11.74 23.21
N ASN A 219 -17.61 11.89 23.05
CA ASN A 219 -16.81 12.77 23.89
C ASN A 219 -17.08 14.25 23.61
N MET A 220 -17.31 14.64 22.36
CA MET A 220 -17.67 16.02 22.00
C MET A 220 -19.01 16.40 22.62
N GLU A 221 -20.03 15.54 22.55
CA GLU A 221 -21.32 15.75 23.20
C GLU A 221 -21.19 15.85 24.73
N LEU A 222 -20.35 15.02 25.35
CA LEU A 222 -20.10 15.07 26.79
C LEU A 222 -19.42 16.38 27.21
N LEU A 223 -18.43 16.85 26.43
CA LEU A 223 -17.74 18.11 26.68
C LEU A 223 -18.66 19.32 26.48
N ASP A 224 -19.49 19.31 25.43
CA ASP A 224 -20.47 20.37 25.21
C ASP A 224 -21.54 20.39 26.31
N GLY A 225 -22.01 19.21 26.74
CA GLY A 225 -22.89 19.08 27.90
C GLY A 225 -22.28 19.59 29.20
N LEU A 226 -20.97 19.36 29.42
CA LEU A 226 -20.24 19.88 30.58
C LEU A 226 -20.11 21.41 30.52
N ILE A 227 -19.75 21.97 29.37
CA ILE A 227 -19.66 23.43 29.18
C ILE A 227 -21.03 24.07 29.43
N GLN A 228 -22.10 23.47 28.90
CA GLN A 228 -23.46 23.95 29.10
C GLN A 228 -23.88 23.90 30.58
N ALA A 229 -23.58 22.80 31.27
CA ALA A 229 -23.86 22.67 32.70
C ALA A 229 -23.09 23.69 33.55
N LEU A 230 -21.86 24.07 33.13
CA LEU A 230 -21.05 25.08 33.81
C LEU A 230 -21.57 26.51 33.54
N LEU A 231 -22.08 26.78 32.33
CA LEU A 231 -22.78 28.02 31.98
C LEU A 231 -24.07 28.18 32.80
N GLU A 232 -24.88 27.12 32.88
CA GLU A 232 -26.14 27.12 33.63
C GLU A 232 -25.93 27.33 35.13
N LYS A 233 -24.83 26.81 35.68
CA LYS A 233 -24.41 27.03 37.07
C LYS A 233 -23.73 28.38 37.31
N GLY A 234 -23.57 29.20 36.26
CA GLY A 234 -22.90 30.50 36.33
C GLY A 234 -21.44 30.43 36.76
N THR A 235 -20.81 29.26 36.66
CA THR A 235 -19.40 29.05 37.02
C THR A 235 -18.46 29.50 35.90
N LEU A 236 -18.99 29.55 34.67
CA LEU A 236 -18.28 29.93 33.47
C LEU A 236 -19.11 30.99 32.75
N SER A 237 -18.48 32.05 32.25
CA SER A 237 -19.17 33.06 31.47
C SER A 237 -19.35 32.62 30.00
N PRO A 238 -20.34 33.17 29.27
CA PRO A 238 -20.48 32.91 27.84
C PRO A 238 -19.22 33.25 27.02
N GLU A 239 -18.49 34.29 27.43
CA GLU A 239 -17.25 34.74 26.78
C GLU A 239 -16.10 33.76 27.03
N GLU A 240 -15.99 33.23 28.25
CA GLU A 240 -15.02 32.19 28.60
C GLU A 240 -15.29 30.88 27.85
N ALA A 241 -16.56 30.48 27.73
CA ALA A 241 -16.95 29.28 26.98
C ALA A 241 -16.60 29.42 25.49
N SER A 242 -16.84 30.59 24.91
CA SER A 242 -16.48 30.91 23.52
C SER A 242 -14.96 30.88 23.30
N SER A 243 -14.19 31.43 24.24
CA SER A 243 -12.71 31.36 24.23
C SER A 243 -12.16 29.94 24.30
N ILE A 244 -12.79 29.07 25.10
CA ILE A 244 -12.41 27.65 25.23
C ILE A 244 -12.67 26.90 23.92
N ARG A 245 -13.86 27.08 23.32
CA ARG A 245 -14.22 26.45 22.03
C ARG A 245 -13.24 26.88 20.91
N LYS A 246 -12.95 28.18 20.81
CA LYS A 246 -12.03 28.71 19.81
C LYS A 246 -10.60 28.14 19.94
N ARG A 247 -10.07 28.06 21.17
CA ARG A 247 -8.76 27.43 21.42
C ARG A 247 -8.76 25.93 21.11
N ALA A 248 -9.86 25.24 21.38
CA ALA A 248 -9.99 23.82 21.07
C ALA A 248 -9.98 23.58 19.56
N GLU A 249 -10.66 24.41 18.77
CA GLU A 249 -10.62 24.34 17.30
C GLU A 249 -9.21 24.60 16.75
N GLU A 250 -8.52 25.63 17.23
CA GLU A 250 -7.16 25.98 16.81
C GLU A 250 -6.12 24.89 17.13
N SER A 251 -6.31 24.14 18.22
CA SER A 251 -5.41 23.05 18.67
C SER A 251 -5.84 21.64 18.24
N SER A 252 -7.04 21.49 17.66
CA SER A 252 -7.61 20.19 17.29
C SER A 252 -6.76 19.44 16.27
N TRP A 253 -6.18 20.15 15.29
CA TRP A 253 -5.33 19.55 14.26
C TRP A 253 -4.01 19.02 14.79
N ASP A 254 -3.35 19.77 15.69
CA ASP A 254 -2.10 19.33 16.30
C ASP A 254 -2.30 18.08 17.16
N ARG A 255 -3.44 18.00 17.87
CA ARG A 255 -3.83 16.82 18.64
C ARG A 255 -4.30 15.66 17.77
N MET A 256 -4.92 15.92 16.63
CA MET A 256 -5.38 14.87 15.72
C MET A 256 -4.20 14.01 15.22
N ARG A 257 -3.03 14.63 15.03
CA ARG A 257 -1.80 13.94 14.66
C ARG A 257 -1.29 12.97 15.75
N GLU A 258 -1.50 13.27 17.02
CA GLU A 258 -1.06 12.40 18.14
C GLU A 258 -1.75 11.02 18.08
N PHE A 259 -2.94 10.92 17.49
CA PHE A 259 -3.61 9.62 17.28
C PHE A 259 -2.90 8.71 16.28
N PHE A 260 -2.02 9.26 15.43
CA PHE A 260 -1.26 8.52 14.43
C PHE A 260 0.23 8.40 14.81
N GLU A 261 0.61 8.85 16.00
CA GLU A 261 1.96 8.64 16.53
C GLU A 261 2.12 7.18 16.95
N VAL A 262 3.15 6.53 16.43
CA VAL A 262 3.56 5.17 16.83
C VAL A 262 4.98 5.21 17.40
N LYS A 263 5.34 4.23 18.24
CA LYS A 263 6.68 4.17 18.84
C LYS A 263 7.79 4.12 17.79
N ASP A 264 7.60 3.27 16.80
CA ASP A 264 8.41 3.21 15.58
C ASP A 264 7.51 2.75 14.43
N VAL A 265 7.61 3.42 13.29
CA VAL A 265 6.78 3.16 12.11
C VAL A 265 7.07 1.78 11.52
N ASP A 266 8.34 1.38 11.48
CA ASP A 266 8.75 0.10 10.89
C ASP A 266 8.32 -1.09 11.76
N GLU A 267 8.49 -0.99 13.09
CA GLU A 267 8.03 -2.01 14.05
C GLU A 267 6.50 -2.17 14.02
N PHE A 268 5.76 -1.07 13.90
CA PHE A 268 4.29 -1.11 13.87
C PHE A 268 3.75 -1.79 12.61
N LEU A 269 4.36 -1.51 11.45
CA LEU A 269 3.90 -1.98 10.16
C LEU A 269 4.42 -3.38 9.80
N ASN A 270 5.57 -3.75 10.35
CA ASN A 270 6.11 -5.09 10.22
C ASN A 270 6.38 -5.66 11.62
N PRO A 271 5.32 -5.98 12.39
CA PRO A 271 5.49 -6.53 13.71
C PRO A 271 6.19 -7.87 13.56
N GLN A 272 7.46 -7.95 13.96
CA GLN A 272 8.10 -9.25 14.14
C GLN A 272 7.21 -10.02 15.12
N LEU A 273 6.72 -11.19 14.69
CA LEU A 273 6.04 -12.13 15.58
C LEU A 273 6.99 -12.41 16.75
N ARG A 274 6.81 -11.69 17.87
CA ARG A 274 7.35 -12.09 19.15
C ARG A 274 6.58 -13.34 19.54
N ILE A 275 7.05 -14.48 19.05
CA ILE A 275 6.74 -15.78 19.63
C ILE A 275 7.45 -15.78 20.99
N THR A 276 6.84 -15.14 21.99
CA THR A 276 7.20 -15.39 23.38
C THR A 276 6.59 -16.75 23.71
N TRP A 277 7.43 -17.77 23.72
CA TRP A 277 7.15 -18.99 24.46
C TRP A 277 7.32 -18.65 25.95
N ASP A 278 6.21 -18.29 26.60
CA ASP A 278 6.06 -18.47 28.04
C ASP A 278 5.18 -19.70 28.29
#